data_AF-A0A925TYB5-F1
#
_entry.id   AF-A0A925TYB5-F1
#
_cell.length_a   1.000
_cell.length_b   1.000
_cell.length_c   1.000
_cell.angle_alpha   90.00
_cell.angle_beta   90.00
_cell.angle_gamma   90.00
#
_symmetry.space_group_name_H-M   'P 1'
#
loop_
_entity.id
_entity.type
_entity.pdbx_description
1 polymer ?
#
loop_
_entity_poly.entity_id
_entity_poly.type
_entity_poly.pdbx_seq_one_letter_code
_entity_poly.pdbx_strand_id
1 'polypeptide(L)'
;MKKIKIQLTIKEIAGLFLFYIVLLVCWGYQFGDGDLIQLDPLVLSMTDDSLYANDFYVQHANEHFPNERSFFLLLLTPFSNNIETASFVYHIIFSMLLLTGLFSISKLFIKNKLLLWFVLPVLFIPLININLGTNELYYPFLHPSLTAKAIGAWALYFWLQRKIIYAFILVSLSTLQHPVVGIQLFLLLSAGEIFIFLFRKNERIKIKQTITALIIYISTAGIFIISIQLRFRDSNVDHALFYKIFFEFRNPHHYLPSSFSAVNWVVLVPLILLSCLIFQKKNKYIFIFICLAITGCVIYTIMTEIFHSTAIAPIQWFKTTIWLEFFSVIGLAVSFELLLNSSINILLKRIISMTIGFAFLAIIIFIPIYKYQKMYTGYYNFPFNRKITPEIEISIKAKELIPKNALFIQPCNFTTLKYYGERSSLVDYKALTHRKSFILEWAKRFEDVYDLKIEESPIGLKTSMYANNKFKNLSADYISQLQEKYGITHLLTFKTSKYPFPIIAQNEVYVIYEIEDQNTKR
;
A
#
# COMPACT_ATOMS: atom_id res chain seq x y z
N MET A 1 7.37 -0.04 -37.93
CA MET A 1 7.49 0.16 -36.46
C MET A 1 8.93 -0.04 -36.02
N LYS A 2 9.62 0.96 -35.41
CA LYS A 2 10.91 0.70 -34.73
C LYS A 2 10.69 -0.36 -33.64
N LYS A 3 11.38 -1.51 -33.72
CA LYS A 3 11.32 -2.61 -32.74
C LYS A 3 11.47 -2.03 -31.33
N ILE A 4 10.53 -2.35 -30.45
CA ILE A 4 10.67 -2.10 -29.01
C ILE A 4 11.82 -2.98 -28.55
N LYS A 5 13.00 -2.41 -28.30
CA LYS A 5 14.12 -3.15 -27.70
C LYS A 5 14.19 -2.75 -26.23
N ILE A 6 13.58 -3.56 -25.37
CA ILE A 6 13.97 -3.60 -23.96
C ILE A 6 15.36 -4.24 -23.95
N GLN A 7 16.41 -3.44 -23.73
CA GLN A 7 17.79 -3.93 -23.70
C GLN A 7 18.24 -4.13 -22.27
N LEU A 8 17.72 -5.18 -21.63
CA LEU A 8 18.30 -5.76 -20.42
C LEU A 8 19.15 -6.96 -20.82
N THR A 9 20.38 -6.99 -20.35
CA THR A 9 21.26 -8.14 -20.51
C THR A 9 20.93 -9.20 -19.45
N ILE A 10 21.28 -10.47 -19.71
CA ILE A 10 21.13 -11.55 -18.72
C ILE A 10 21.82 -11.20 -17.40
N LYS A 11 23.01 -10.57 -17.46
CA LYS A 11 23.74 -10.11 -16.27
C LYS A 11 22.96 -9.08 -15.45
N GLU A 12 22.24 -8.19 -16.12
CA GLU A 12 21.41 -7.20 -15.43
C GLU A 12 20.18 -7.84 -14.79
N ILE A 13 19.53 -8.78 -15.47
CA ILE A 13 18.40 -9.53 -14.88
C ILE A 13 18.86 -10.31 -13.65
N ALA A 14 20.00 -11.01 -13.75
CA ALA A 14 20.58 -11.74 -12.62
C ALA A 14 20.95 -10.80 -11.46
N GLY A 15 21.56 -9.65 -11.74
CA GLY A 15 21.89 -8.64 -10.72
C GLY A 15 20.66 -8.06 -10.03
N LEU A 16 19.57 -7.82 -10.77
CA LEU A 16 18.30 -7.36 -10.18
C LEU A 16 17.64 -8.45 -9.34
N PHE A 17 17.74 -9.72 -9.74
CA PHE A 17 17.26 -10.83 -8.94
C PHE A 17 18.05 -10.99 -7.63
N LEU A 18 19.37 -10.85 -7.68
CA LEU A 18 20.21 -10.79 -6.47
C LEU A 18 19.81 -9.61 -5.58
N PHE A 19 19.53 -8.45 -6.16
CA PHE A 19 19.06 -7.30 -5.39
C PHE A 19 17.68 -7.53 -4.77
N TYR A 20 16.77 -8.22 -5.45
CA TYR A 20 15.50 -8.66 -4.86
C TYR A 20 15.71 -9.55 -3.63
N ILE A 21 16.67 -10.48 -3.67
CA ILE A 21 17.05 -11.28 -2.49
C ILE A 21 17.55 -10.37 -1.35
N VAL A 22 18.34 -9.33 -1.64
CA VAL A 22 18.75 -8.33 -0.64
C VAL A 22 17.55 -7.62 -0.03
N LEU A 23 16.52 -7.29 -0.83
CA LEU A 23 15.28 -6.71 -0.30
C LEU A 23 14.55 -7.67 0.63
N LEU A 24 14.46 -8.95 0.28
CA LEU A 24 13.90 -9.97 1.18
C LEU A 24 14.70 -10.08 2.48
N VAL A 25 16.03 -10.01 2.44
CA VAL A 25 16.85 -10.00 3.65
C VAL A 25 16.60 -8.73 4.48
N CYS A 26 16.48 -7.56 3.86
CA CYS A 26 16.22 -6.29 4.57
C CYS A 26 14.84 -6.21 5.22
N TRP A 27 13.82 -6.67 4.50
CA TRP A 27 12.42 -6.31 4.74
C TRP A 27 11.52 -7.51 5.03
N GLY A 28 12.03 -8.71 4.78
CA GLY A 28 11.27 -9.95 4.93
C GLY A 28 10.23 -10.15 3.83
N TYR A 29 9.35 -11.12 4.09
CA TYR A 29 8.15 -11.38 3.33
C TYR A 29 6.98 -11.61 4.31
N GLN A 30 5.88 -10.88 4.13
CA GLN A 30 4.71 -10.93 5.02
C GLN A 30 3.53 -11.57 4.29
N PHE A 31 2.73 -12.32 5.05
CA PHE A 31 1.56 -13.02 4.54
C PHE A 31 0.54 -13.29 5.67
N GLY A 32 -0.76 -13.21 5.36
CA GLY A 32 -1.87 -13.52 6.26
C GLY A 32 -2.09 -12.57 7.44
N ASP A 33 -1.46 -11.39 7.44
CA ASP A 33 -1.50 -10.43 8.55
C ASP A 33 -1.46 -8.97 8.06
N GLY A 34 -1.73 -8.03 8.98
CA GLY A 34 -1.63 -6.60 8.74
C GLY A 34 -2.63 -6.10 7.72
N ASP A 35 -2.15 -5.53 6.61
CA ASP A 35 -3.03 -4.96 5.58
C ASP A 35 -3.69 -6.05 4.71
N LEU A 36 -3.20 -7.30 4.78
CA LEU A 36 -3.75 -8.43 4.04
C LEU A 36 -5.10 -8.91 4.58
N ILE A 37 -5.52 -8.47 5.78
CA ILE A 37 -6.87 -8.71 6.30
C ILE A 37 -7.98 -8.18 5.36
N GLN A 38 -7.66 -7.21 4.50
CA GLN A 38 -8.57 -6.68 3.48
C GLN A 38 -8.65 -7.53 2.21
N LEU A 39 -7.80 -8.55 2.05
CA LEU A 39 -7.61 -9.25 0.77
C LEU A 39 -7.77 -10.74 0.94
N ASP A 40 -6.97 -11.37 1.79
CA ASP A 40 -6.91 -12.84 1.87
C ASP A 40 -8.28 -13.44 2.29
N PRO A 41 -9.00 -12.90 3.30
CA PRO A 41 -10.33 -13.38 3.65
C PRO A 41 -11.35 -13.25 2.51
N LEU A 42 -11.25 -12.19 1.69
CA LEU A 42 -12.13 -12.03 0.52
C LEU A 42 -11.87 -13.11 -0.52
N VAL A 43 -10.61 -13.44 -0.80
CA VAL A 43 -10.26 -14.52 -1.73
C VAL A 43 -10.80 -15.86 -1.22
N LEU A 44 -10.66 -16.16 0.07
CA LEU A 44 -11.20 -17.38 0.67
C LEU A 44 -12.73 -17.43 0.57
N SER A 45 -13.41 -16.33 0.90
CA SER A 45 -14.89 -16.23 0.85
C SER A 45 -15.46 -16.42 -0.56
N MET A 46 -14.70 -16.10 -1.62
CA MET A 46 -15.15 -16.31 -3.01
C MET A 46 -15.14 -17.78 -3.44
N THR A 47 -14.52 -18.66 -2.65
CA THR A 47 -14.40 -20.09 -2.99
C THR A 47 -15.00 -21.02 -1.93
N ASP A 48 -15.35 -20.49 -0.76
CA ASP A 48 -16.02 -21.22 0.31
C ASP A 48 -17.06 -20.31 0.98
N ASP A 49 -18.31 -20.42 0.53
CA ASP A 49 -19.45 -19.63 1.04
C ASP A 49 -19.80 -19.92 2.51
N SER A 50 -19.23 -20.99 3.10
CA SER A 50 -19.42 -21.28 4.53
C SER A 50 -18.55 -20.41 5.44
N LEU A 51 -17.58 -19.67 4.88
CA LEU A 51 -16.70 -18.79 5.63
C LEU A 51 -17.28 -17.38 5.77
N TYR A 52 -17.02 -16.76 6.92
CA TYR A 52 -17.29 -15.35 7.19
C TYR A 52 -18.76 -14.93 7.07
N ALA A 53 -19.70 -15.85 7.30
CA ALA A 53 -21.14 -15.59 7.18
C ALA A 53 -21.63 -14.38 8.01
N ASN A 54 -20.96 -14.09 9.12
CA ASN A 54 -21.31 -13.00 10.03
C ASN A 54 -20.28 -11.85 10.03
N ASP A 55 -19.29 -11.89 9.13
CA ASP A 55 -18.21 -10.90 9.12
C ASP A 55 -18.64 -9.59 8.46
N PHE A 56 -18.53 -8.49 9.20
CA PHE A 56 -19.03 -7.20 8.74
C PHE A 56 -18.36 -6.71 7.45
N TYR A 57 -17.04 -6.85 7.36
CA TYR A 57 -16.29 -6.36 6.20
C TYR A 57 -16.47 -7.28 4.99
N VAL A 58 -16.32 -8.59 5.18
CA VAL A 58 -16.34 -9.57 4.07
C VAL A 58 -17.72 -9.61 3.42
N GLN A 59 -18.80 -9.68 4.22
CA GLN A 59 -20.17 -9.67 3.70
C GLN A 59 -20.44 -8.41 2.89
N HIS A 60 -20.16 -7.24 3.46
CA HIS A 60 -20.37 -5.98 2.77
C HIS A 60 -19.52 -5.85 1.49
N ALA A 61 -18.27 -6.33 1.49
CA ALA A 61 -17.42 -6.28 0.30
C ALA A 61 -17.91 -7.21 -0.83
N ASN A 62 -18.46 -8.38 -0.48
CA ASN A 62 -19.00 -9.37 -1.41
C ASN A 62 -20.35 -8.91 -2.02
N GLU A 63 -21.27 -8.39 -1.21
CA GLU A 63 -22.54 -7.80 -1.67
C GLU A 63 -22.33 -6.68 -2.70
N HIS A 64 -21.19 -5.98 -2.62
CA HIS A 64 -20.87 -4.84 -3.46
C HIS A 64 -19.83 -5.14 -4.54
N PHE A 65 -19.61 -6.42 -4.86
CA PHE A 65 -18.75 -6.81 -5.98
C PHE A 65 -19.31 -6.34 -7.34
N PRO A 66 -18.49 -5.91 -8.31
CA PRO A 66 -17.09 -5.56 -8.16
C PRO A 66 -16.90 -4.27 -7.32
N ASN A 67 -15.93 -4.32 -6.41
CA ASN A 67 -15.36 -3.22 -5.62
C ASN A 67 -13.93 -2.86 -6.08
N GLU A 68 -13.26 -1.93 -5.39
CA GLU A 68 -11.91 -1.43 -5.70
C GLU A 68 -10.77 -2.48 -5.66
N ARG A 69 -11.03 -3.67 -5.10
CA ARG A 69 -10.06 -4.77 -5.01
C ARG A 69 -10.32 -5.88 -6.06
N SER A 70 -11.45 -5.84 -6.76
CA SER A 70 -11.95 -6.96 -7.58
C SER A 70 -10.95 -7.56 -8.56
N PHE A 71 -10.28 -6.74 -9.37
CA PHE A 71 -9.34 -7.23 -10.37
C PHE A 71 -8.10 -7.88 -9.75
N PHE A 72 -7.71 -7.44 -8.56
CA PHE A 72 -6.62 -8.09 -7.84
C PHE A 72 -7.11 -9.40 -7.18
N LEU A 73 -8.32 -9.42 -6.62
CA LEU A 73 -8.89 -10.65 -6.05
C LEU A 73 -9.00 -11.74 -7.13
N LEU A 74 -9.50 -11.40 -8.32
CA LEU A 74 -9.60 -12.32 -9.46
C LEU A 74 -8.25 -12.91 -9.93
N LEU A 75 -7.12 -12.24 -9.63
CA LEU A 75 -5.78 -12.79 -9.89
C LEU A 75 -5.45 -13.95 -8.94
N LEU A 76 -5.95 -13.90 -7.70
CA LEU A 76 -5.64 -14.86 -6.64
C LEU A 76 -6.69 -15.95 -6.48
N THR A 77 -7.96 -15.70 -6.81
CA THR A 77 -9.08 -16.65 -6.66
C THR A 77 -8.80 -18.03 -7.27
N PRO A 78 -8.19 -18.19 -8.47
CA PRO A 78 -7.87 -19.51 -9.02
C PRO A 78 -6.92 -20.34 -8.17
N PHE A 79 -6.24 -19.72 -7.19
CA PHE A 79 -5.26 -20.33 -6.33
C PHE A 79 -5.67 -20.28 -4.84
N SER A 80 -6.96 -20.14 -4.51
CA SER A 80 -7.42 -19.99 -3.11
C SER A 80 -6.90 -21.10 -2.18
N ASN A 81 -6.87 -22.35 -2.64
CA ASN A 81 -6.34 -23.50 -1.89
C ASN A 81 -4.82 -23.44 -1.62
N ASN A 82 -4.07 -22.62 -2.37
CA ASN A 82 -2.62 -22.45 -2.25
C ASN A 82 -2.25 -20.96 -2.28
N ILE A 83 -3.10 -20.10 -1.69
CA ILE A 83 -3.02 -18.64 -1.84
C ILE A 83 -1.70 -18.07 -1.34
N GLU A 84 -1.08 -18.67 -0.31
CA GLU A 84 0.23 -18.27 0.20
C GLU A 84 1.34 -18.46 -0.84
N THR A 85 1.41 -19.65 -1.44
CA THR A 85 2.38 -19.97 -2.50
C THR A 85 2.15 -19.09 -3.73
N ALA A 86 0.90 -18.93 -4.15
CA ALA A 86 0.55 -18.06 -5.27
C ALA A 86 0.94 -16.60 -4.99
N SER A 87 0.65 -16.11 -3.78
CA SER A 87 1.00 -14.76 -3.34
C SER A 87 2.49 -14.51 -3.33
N PHE A 88 3.28 -15.50 -2.90
CA PHE A 88 4.74 -15.41 -2.91
C PHE A 88 5.30 -15.40 -4.34
N VAL A 89 4.80 -16.27 -5.23
CA VAL A 89 5.20 -16.31 -6.65
C VAL A 89 4.86 -14.98 -7.34
N TYR A 90 3.65 -14.47 -7.16
CA TYR A 90 3.27 -13.18 -7.72
C TYR A 90 4.06 -12.03 -7.10
N HIS A 91 4.39 -12.08 -5.81
CA HIS A 91 5.27 -11.09 -5.19
C HIS A 91 6.65 -11.07 -5.87
N ILE A 92 7.25 -12.23 -6.17
CA ILE A 92 8.50 -12.31 -6.95
C ILE A 92 8.31 -11.69 -8.33
N ILE A 93 7.26 -12.08 -9.07
CA ILE A 93 7.00 -11.62 -10.44
C ILE A 93 6.85 -10.09 -10.48
N PHE A 94 5.99 -9.52 -9.64
CA PHE A 94 5.73 -8.09 -9.64
C PHE A 94 6.88 -7.27 -9.06
N SER A 95 7.63 -7.81 -8.09
CA SER A 95 8.86 -7.17 -7.62
C SER A 95 9.91 -7.12 -8.72
N MET A 96 10.13 -8.22 -9.44
CA MET A 96 11.05 -8.24 -10.57
C MET A 96 10.58 -7.33 -11.72
N LEU A 97 9.27 -7.27 -11.98
CA LEU A 97 8.69 -6.36 -12.96
C LEU A 97 8.93 -4.89 -12.58
N LEU A 98 8.74 -4.55 -11.29
CA LEU A 98 9.04 -3.21 -10.76
C LEU A 98 10.52 -2.88 -10.89
N LEU A 99 11.41 -3.73 -10.38
CA LEU A 99 12.87 -3.50 -10.40
C LEU A 99 13.39 -3.33 -11.82
N THR A 100 12.97 -4.19 -12.76
CA THR A 100 13.36 -4.09 -14.17
C THR A 100 12.80 -2.84 -14.84
N GLY A 101 11.58 -2.42 -14.51
CA GLY A 101 10.97 -1.19 -15.01
C GLY A 101 11.73 0.06 -14.54
N LEU A 102 11.98 0.17 -13.23
CA LEU A 102 12.72 1.29 -12.64
C LEU A 102 14.18 1.34 -13.12
N PHE A 103 14.85 0.19 -13.25
CA PHE A 103 16.19 0.11 -13.82
C PHE A 103 16.21 0.57 -15.29
N SER A 104 15.21 0.17 -16.07
CA SER A 104 15.07 0.56 -17.48
C SER A 104 14.81 2.06 -17.66
N ILE A 105 14.04 2.68 -16.76
CA ILE A 105 13.89 4.15 -16.73
C ILE A 105 15.22 4.81 -16.38
N SER A 106 15.92 4.31 -15.36
CA SER A 106 17.20 4.88 -14.89
C SER A 106 18.26 4.89 -16.01
N LYS A 107 18.31 3.83 -16.83
CA LYS A 107 19.17 3.72 -18.03
C LYS A 107 18.94 4.81 -19.06
N LEU A 108 17.78 5.47 -19.08
CA LEU A 108 17.51 6.57 -20.02
C LEU A 108 18.31 7.83 -19.68
N PHE A 109 18.76 7.95 -18.43
CA PHE A 109 19.35 9.17 -17.90
C PHE A 109 20.79 9.00 -17.41
N ILE A 110 21.17 7.79 -16.97
CA ILE A 110 22.47 7.51 -16.35
C ILE A 110 23.29 6.60 -17.27
N LYS A 111 24.50 7.04 -17.63
CA LYS A 111 25.44 6.27 -18.48
C LYS A 111 26.45 5.49 -17.64
N ASN A 112 26.85 6.03 -16.50
CA ASN A 112 27.79 5.41 -15.57
C ASN A 112 27.14 4.20 -14.90
N LYS A 113 27.73 3.01 -15.11
CA LYS A 113 27.17 1.75 -14.61
C LYS A 113 27.08 1.70 -13.09
N LEU A 114 28.06 2.22 -12.36
CA LEU A 114 28.04 2.21 -10.89
C LEU A 114 26.87 3.05 -10.36
N LEU A 115 26.73 4.28 -10.87
CA LEU A 115 25.63 5.17 -10.49
C LEU A 115 24.26 4.62 -10.89
N LEU A 116 24.17 3.92 -12.03
CA LEU A 116 22.94 3.24 -12.46
C LEU A 116 22.53 2.15 -11.46
N TRP A 117 23.47 1.32 -11.03
CA TRP A 117 23.22 0.28 -10.02
C TRP A 117 23.00 0.84 -8.61
N PHE A 118 23.41 2.08 -8.35
CA PHE A 118 23.21 2.78 -7.07
C PHE A 118 21.76 3.24 -6.85
N VAL A 119 20.98 3.46 -7.92
CA VAL A 119 19.62 4.03 -7.82
C VAL A 119 18.69 3.16 -6.97
N LEU A 120 18.57 1.86 -7.28
CA LEU A 120 17.60 1.00 -6.60
C LEU A 120 17.96 0.73 -5.13
N PRO A 121 19.24 0.50 -4.76
CA PRO A 121 19.64 0.35 -3.37
C PRO A 121 19.36 1.58 -2.52
N VAL A 122 19.63 2.80 -3.03
CA VAL A 122 19.28 4.03 -2.31
C VAL A 122 17.77 4.15 -2.12
N LEU A 123 17.00 3.86 -3.17
CA LEU A 123 15.54 3.95 -3.12
C LEU A 123 14.95 2.98 -2.09
N PHE A 124 15.40 1.73 -2.06
CA PHE A 124 14.71 0.66 -1.30
C PHE A 124 15.37 0.26 0.02
N ILE A 125 16.46 0.89 0.44
CA ILE A 125 17.15 0.53 1.70
C ILE A 125 17.20 1.68 2.70
N PRO A 126 17.83 2.84 2.40
CA PRO A 126 17.82 3.98 3.29
C PRO A 126 16.57 4.86 3.17
N LEU A 127 15.91 4.93 2.00
CA LEU A 127 14.75 5.83 1.81
C LEU A 127 13.39 5.20 2.09
N ILE A 128 13.28 3.89 2.11
CA ILE A 128 12.04 3.23 2.55
C ILE A 128 11.75 3.55 4.03
N ASN A 129 10.49 3.90 4.30
CA ASN A 129 9.93 4.60 5.46
C ASN A 129 10.21 6.12 5.53
N ILE A 130 10.98 6.69 4.61
CA ILE A 130 11.16 8.13 4.41
C ILE A 130 10.28 8.56 3.24
N ASN A 131 8.97 8.58 3.48
CA ASN A 131 7.95 8.83 2.46
C ASN A 131 6.89 9.84 2.93
N LEU A 132 6.07 10.36 2.01
CA LEU A 132 4.91 11.19 2.35
C LEU A 132 3.62 10.39 2.16
N GLY A 133 2.80 10.32 3.22
CA GLY A 133 1.53 9.59 3.20
C GLY A 133 1.66 8.08 3.39
N THR A 134 2.75 7.58 3.99
CA THR A 134 3.03 6.14 4.22
C THR A 134 2.93 5.29 2.94
N ASN A 135 3.41 5.87 1.84
CA ASN A 135 3.37 5.29 0.49
C ASN A 135 4.76 4.84 0.05
N GLU A 136 4.89 3.61 -0.42
CA GLU A 136 6.17 3.05 -0.85
C GLU A 136 6.10 2.49 -2.27
N LEU A 137 7.20 2.51 -3.02
CA LEU A 137 7.24 1.82 -4.32
C LEU A 137 7.21 0.29 -4.15
N TYR A 138 7.83 -0.22 -3.09
CA TYR A 138 7.98 -1.64 -2.79
C TYR A 138 7.30 -1.99 -1.47
N TYR A 139 6.69 -3.18 -1.40
CA TYR A 139 6.12 -3.74 -0.19
C TYR A 139 6.65 -5.17 -0.01
N PRO A 140 6.93 -5.62 1.23
CA PRO A 140 7.38 -6.98 1.51
C PRO A 140 6.23 -8.01 1.45
N PHE A 141 5.13 -7.70 0.76
CA PHE A 141 3.98 -8.59 0.59
C PHE A 141 3.27 -8.30 -0.72
N LEU A 142 2.49 -9.26 -1.21
CA LEU A 142 1.70 -9.04 -2.40
C LEU A 142 0.49 -8.19 -2.07
N HIS A 143 0.42 -7.00 -2.66
CA HIS A 143 -0.68 -6.06 -2.47
C HIS A 143 -1.05 -5.42 -3.82
N PRO A 144 -2.32 -5.03 -4.04
CA PRO A 144 -2.75 -4.31 -5.25
C PRO A 144 -1.85 -3.12 -5.60
N SER A 145 -1.28 -2.45 -4.60
CA SER A 145 -0.42 -1.30 -4.83
C SER A 145 0.91 -1.70 -5.46
N LEU A 146 1.51 -2.83 -5.05
CA LEU A 146 2.74 -3.35 -5.64
C LEU A 146 2.53 -3.73 -7.11
N THR A 147 1.44 -4.44 -7.42
CA THR A 147 1.12 -4.87 -8.79
C THR A 147 0.89 -3.67 -9.70
N ALA A 148 0.10 -2.69 -9.24
CA ALA A 148 -0.15 -1.46 -9.97
C ALA A 148 1.13 -0.63 -10.17
N LYS A 149 1.97 -0.45 -9.14
CA LYS A 149 3.23 0.30 -9.24
C LYS A 149 4.23 -0.37 -10.18
N ALA A 150 4.32 -1.71 -10.17
CA ALA A 150 5.16 -2.45 -11.10
C ALA A 150 4.74 -2.23 -12.57
N ILE A 151 3.43 -2.31 -12.85
CA ILE A 151 2.88 -2.01 -14.18
C ILE A 151 3.07 -0.52 -14.53
N GLY A 152 2.82 0.37 -13.57
CA GLY A 152 2.97 1.82 -13.70
C GLY A 152 4.40 2.26 -14.01
N ALA A 153 5.42 1.58 -13.48
CA ALA A 153 6.81 1.83 -13.84
C ALA A 153 7.05 1.55 -15.34
N TRP A 154 6.49 0.48 -15.90
CA TRP A 154 6.57 0.24 -17.35
C TRP A 154 5.74 1.22 -18.16
N ALA A 155 4.60 1.68 -17.64
CA ALA A 155 3.82 2.75 -18.26
C ALA A 155 4.66 4.04 -18.41
N LEU A 156 5.34 4.45 -17.34
CA LEU A 156 6.28 5.58 -17.34
C LEU A 156 7.43 5.36 -18.34
N TYR A 157 8.03 4.16 -18.35
CA TYR A 157 9.08 3.82 -19.32
C TYR A 157 8.61 4.00 -20.77
N PHE A 158 7.45 3.44 -21.13
CA PHE A 158 6.92 3.57 -22.49
C PHE A 158 6.51 5.00 -22.83
N TRP A 159 6.00 5.77 -21.86
CA TRP A 159 5.70 7.18 -22.05
C TRP A 159 6.96 7.99 -22.38
N LEU A 160 8.04 7.78 -21.63
CA LEU A 160 9.35 8.41 -21.88
C LEU A 160 9.95 8.01 -23.23
N GLN A 161 9.69 6.78 -23.69
CA GLN A 161 10.07 6.29 -25.01
C GLN A 161 9.14 6.78 -26.14
N ARG A 162 8.18 7.67 -25.85
CA ARG A 162 7.18 8.21 -26.79
C ARG A 162 6.31 7.12 -27.43
N LYS A 163 6.02 6.06 -26.66
CA LYS A 163 5.14 4.93 -27.00
C LYS A 163 3.81 5.09 -26.25
N ILE A 164 3.11 6.19 -26.52
CA ILE A 164 1.96 6.68 -25.73
C ILE A 164 0.83 5.66 -25.61
N ILE A 165 0.47 4.97 -26.69
CA ILE A 165 -0.59 3.95 -26.65
C ILE A 165 -0.26 2.83 -25.66
N TYR A 166 0.97 2.31 -25.70
CA TYR A 166 1.41 1.27 -24.76
C TYR A 166 1.43 1.77 -23.32
N ALA A 167 1.86 3.02 -23.11
CA ALA A 167 1.84 3.63 -21.79
C ALA A 167 0.42 3.65 -21.22
N PHE A 168 -0.58 4.11 -21.98
CA PHE A 168 -1.96 4.21 -21.49
C PHE A 168 -2.66 2.86 -21.36
N ILE A 169 -2.33 1.85 -22.17
CA ILE A 169 -2.78 0.46 -21.93
C ILE A 169 -2.29 -0.01 -20.56
N LEU A 170 -1.01 0.21 -20.24
CA LEU A 170 -0.46 -0.17 -18.95
C LEU A 170 -1.01 0.69 -17.81
N VAL A 171 -1.27 1.99 -18.02
CA VAL A 171 -1.97 2.81 -17.03
C VAL A 171 -3.38 2.28 -16.77
N SER A 172 -4.14 1.86 -17.81
CA SER A 172 -5.43 1.20 -17.62
C SER A 172 -5.29 -0.04 -16.74
N LEU A 173 -4.34 -0.94 -17.06
CA LEU A 173 -4.10 -2.13 -16.25
C LEU A 173 -3.69 -1.80 -14.81
N SER A 174 -2.85 -0.78 -14.63
CA SER A 174 -2.47 -0.27 -13.30
C SER A 174 -3.68 0.25 -12.53
N THR A 175 -4.62 0.95 -13.18
CA THR A 175 -5.84 1.46 -12.54
C THR A 175 -6.77 0.32 -12.15
N LEU A 176 -6.92 -0.69 -13.00
CA LEU A 176 -7.74 -1.86 -12.68
C LEU A 176 -7.19 -2.60 -11.44
N GLN A 177 -5.87 -2.75 -11.34
CA GLN A 177 -5.23 -3.36 -10.18
C GLN A 177 -5.33 -2.51 -8.91
N HIS A 178 -5.06 -1.21 -9.00
CA HIS A 178 -5.21 -0.29 -7.88
C HIS A 178 -5.70 1.08 -8.38
N PRO A 179 -7.01 1.40 -8.20
CA PRO A 179 -7.65 2.60 -8.74
C PRO A 179 -6.86 3.89 -8.56
N VAL A 180 -6.42 4.16 -7.33
CA VAL A 180 -5.71 5.39 -6.97
C VAL A 180 -4.34 5.53 -7.67
N VAL A 181 -3.52 4.47 -7.71
CA VAL A 181 -2.18 4.53 -8.33
C VAL A 181 -2.31 4.81 -9.82
N GLY A 182 -3.20 4.08 -10.50
CA GLY A 182 -3.34 4.20 -11.94
C GLY A 182 -3.99 5.52 -12.37
N ILE A 183 -5.02 6.02 -11.67
CA ILE A 183 -5.65 7.30 -12.02
C ILE A 183 -4.70 8.48 -11.82
N GLN A 184 -3.87 8.45 -10.78
CA GLN A 184 -2.84 9.47 -10.56
C GLN A 184 -1.83 9.50 -11.72
N LEU A 185 -1.35 8.33 -12.16
CA LEU A 185 -0.48 8.24 -13.33
C LEU A 185 -1.20 8.71 -14.60
N PHE A 186 -2.45 8.32 -14.82
CA PHE A 186 -3.25 8.79 -15.94
C PHE A 186 -3.31 10.32 -15.98
N LEU A 187 -3.63 10.97 -14.85
CA LEU A 187 -3.73 12.42 -14.75
C LEU A 187 -2.38 13.09 -15.01
N LEU A 188 -1.29 12.60 -14.42
CA LEU A 188 0.05 13.16 -14.62
C LEU A 188 0.53 13.01 -16.08
N LEU A 189 0.33 11.84 -16.68
CA LEU A 189 0.75 11.59 -18.06
C LEU A 189 -0.08 12.37 -19.08
N SER A 190 -1.41 12.40 -18.91
CA SER A 190 -2.31 13.13 -19.81
C SER A 190 -2.10 14.64 -19.71
N ALA A 191 -2.03 15.20 -18.50
CA ALA A 191 -1.72 16.61 -18.29
C ALA A 191 -0.33 16.97 -18.82
N GLY A 192 0.66 16.07 -18.67
CA GLY A 192 1.99 16.24 -19.25
C GLY A 192 1.95 16.34 -20.78
N GLU A 193 1.23 15.45 -21.47
CA GLU A 193 1.07 15.51 -22.93
C GLU A 193 0.34 16.79 -23.38
N ILE A 194 -0.71 17.19 -22.66
CA ILE A 194 -1.46 18.43 -22.96
C ILE A 194 -0.56 19.66 -22.78
N PHE A 195 0.20 19.74 -21.69
CA PHE A 195 1.09 20.87 -21.44
C PHE A 195 2.17 20.99 -22.52
N ILE A 196 2.77 19.87 -22.92
CA ILE A 196 3.78 19.85 -23.99
C ILE A 196 3.17 20.27 -25.32
N PHE A 197 1.91 19.89 -25.59
CA PHE A 197 1.16 20.32 -26.77
C PHE A 197 0.90 21.82 -26.81
N LEU A 198 0.42 22.39 -25.71
CA LEU A 198 0.07 23.80 -25.67
C LEU A 198 1.30 24.71 -25.73
N PHE A 199 2.38 24.33 -25.05
CA PHE A 199 3.52 25.23 -24.83
C PHE A 199 4.74 24.93 -25.69
N ARG A 200 4.77 23.83 -26.46
CA ARG A 200 5.93 23.46 -27.29
C ARG A 200 5.53 23.11 -28.72
N LYS A 201 5.12 24.14 -29.47
CA LYS A 201 4.69 24.07 -30.89
C LYS A 201 5.64 23.33 -31.83
N ASN A 202 6.94 23.22 -31.50
CA ASN A 202 7.95 22.56 -32.33
C ASN A 202 8.14 21.06 -32.03
N GLU A 203 7.52 20.51 -30.98
CA GLU A 203 7.58 19.07 -30.75
C GLU A 203 6.51 18.35 -31.58
N ARG A 204 6.93 17.33 -32.35
CA ARG A 204 6.02 16.46 -33.13
C ARG A 204 5.21 15.58 -32.18
N ILE A 205 4.20 16.17 -31.57
CA ILE A 205 3.26 15.45 -30.72
C ILE A 205 2.36 14.64 -31.64
N LYS A 206 2.25 13.36 -31.32
CA LYS A 206 1.41 12.45 -32.06
C LYS A 206 0.00 12.57 -31.53
N ILE A 207 -0.66 13.69 -31.79
CA ILE A 207 -1.99 14.02 -31.25
C ILE A 207 -2.99 12.88 -31.46
N LYS A 208 -2.95 12.23 -32.63
CA LYS A 208 -3.76 11.03 -32.91
C LYS A 208 -3.49 9.90 -31.91
N GLN A 209 -2.22 9.62 -31.60
CA GLN A 209 -1.85 8.60 -30.61
C GLN A 209 -2.27 9.00 -29.20
N THR A 210 -2.16 10.28 -28.84
CA THR A 210 -2.60 10.79 -27.52
C THR A 210 -4.12 10.66 -27.38
N ILE A 211 -4.90 11.07 -28.38
CA ILE A 211 -6.36 10.92 -28.38
C ILE A 211 -6.75 9.44 -28.32
N THR A 212 -6.15 8.57 -29.15
CA THR A 212 -6.39 7.12 -29.09
C THR A 212 -6.07 6.55 -27.70
N ALA A 213 -4.95 6.96 -27.10
CA ALA A 213 -4.55 6.52 -25.76
C ALA A 213 -5.54 6.97 -24.67
N LEU A 214 -6.05 8.20 -24.76
CA LEU A 214 -7.09 8.72 -23.86
C LEU A 214 -8.40 7.93 -24.02
N ILE A 215 -8.83 7.66 -25.26
CA ILE A 215 -10.02 6.87 -25.54
C ILE A 215 -9.88 5.47 -24.94
N ILE A 216 -8.73 4.79 -25.14
CA ILE A 216 -8.47 3.46 -24.55
C ILE A 216 -8.63 3.49 -23.03
N TYR A 217 -8.07 4.50 -22.35
CA TYR A 217 -8.20 4.59 -20.90
C TYR A 217 -9.64 4.83 -20.48
N ILE A 218 -10.30 5.83 -21.07
CA ILE A 218 -11.66 6.22 -20.73
C ILE A 218 -12.63 5.05 -20.97
N SER A 219 -12.50 4.33 -22.08
CA SER A 219 -13.37 3.20 -22.43
C SER A 219 -13.06 1.89 -21.68
N THR A 220 -12.03 1.87 -20.83
CA THR A 220 -11.68 0.70 -20.01
C THR A 220 -11.68 1.05 -18.53
N ALA A 221 -10.52 1.42 -17.98
CA ALA A 221 -10.35 1.76 -16.58
C ALA A 221 -11.15 3.01 -16.17
N GLY A 222 -11.40 3.95 -17.08
CA GLY A 222 -12.26 5.11 -16.83
C GLY A 222 -13.68 4.70 -16.46
N ILE A 223 -14.29 3.76 -17.19
CA ILE A 223 -15.61 3.20 -16.87
C ILE A 223 -15.58 2.57 -15.47
N PHE A 224 -14.53 1.81 -15.14
CA PHE A 224 -14.38 1.18 -13.82
C PHE A 224 -14.24 2.20 -12.68
N ILE A 225 -13.48 3.28 -12.87
CA ILE A 225 -13.39 4.36 -11.89
C ILE A 225 -14.75 5.01 -11.69
N ILE A 226 -15.46 5.33 -12.78
CA ILE A 226 -16.79 5.96 -12.70
C ILE A 226 -17.76 5.04 -11.95
N SER A 227 -17.78 3.74 -12.25
CA SER A 227 -18.68 2.80 -11.60
C SER A 227 -18.42 2.68 -10.10
N ILE A 228 -17.15 2.62 -9.67
CA ILE A 228 -16.78 2.62 -8.25
C ILE A 228 -17.19 3.94 -7.57
N GLN A 229 -16.91 5.09 -8.19
CA GLN A 229 -17.23 6.39 -7.63
C GLN A 229 -18.73 6.60 -7.44
N LEU A 230 -19.55 6.10 -8.37
CA LEU A 230 -21.00 6.10 -8.22
C LEU A 230 -21.44 5.22 -7.03
N ARG A 231 -20.81 4.06 -6.85
CA ARG A 231 -21.10 3.15 -5.72
C ARG A 231 -20.68 3.70 -4.35
N PHE A 232 -19.72 4.63 -4.27
CA PHE A 232 -19.34 5.26 -3.00
C PHE A 232 -20.36 6.29 -2.48
N ARG A 233 -21.31 6.72 -3.31
CA ARG A 233 -22.37 7.69 -2.97
C ARG A 233 -23.64 7.02 -2.45
N ASP A 234 -23.49 5.96 -1.68
CA ASP A 234 -24.58 5.05 -1.29
C ASP A 234 -25.52 5.57 -0.21
N SER A 235 -25.24 6.75 0.35
CA SER A 235 -26.03 7.32 1.44
C SER A 235 -25.90 8.84 1.53
N ASN A 236 -26.96 9.50 2.01
CA ASN A 236 -26.99 10.94 2.30
C ASN A 236 -26.32 11.26 3.65
N VAL A 237 -25.14 10.68 3.87
CA VAL A 237 -24.35 10.90 5.09
C VAL A 237 -23.65 12.25 5.04
N ASP A 238 -23.69 12.94 6.19
CA ASP A 238 -22.96 14.17 6.42
C ASP A 238 -21.47 14.01 6.05
N HIS A 239 -21.03 14.89 5.17
CA HIS A 239 -19.67 14.90 4.66
C HIS A 239 -18.66 15.22 5.77
N ALA A 240 -19.01 16.07 6.73
CA ALA A 240 -18.11 16.44 7.82
C ALA A 240 -17.87 15.25 8.76
N LEU A 241 -18.95 14.56 9.17
CA LEU A 241 -18.83 13.34 9.98
C LEU A 241 -18.02 12.24 9.27
N PHE A 242 -18.31 11.96 7.99
CA PHE A 242 -17.54 10.98 7.22
C PHE A 242 -16.05 11.37 7.12
N TYR A 243 -15.76 12.65 6.90
CA TYR A 243 -14.39 13.14 6.80
C TYR A 243 -13.62 12.89 8.10
N LYS A 244 -14.23 13.25 9.23
CA LYS A 244 -13.67 13.07 10.56
C LYS A 244 -13.38 11.60 10.87
N ILE A 245 -14.34 10.71 10.63
CA ILE A 245 -14.17 9.28 10.90
C ILE A 245 -13.08 8.67 10.02
N PHE A 246 -13.17 8.88 8.70
CA PHE A 246 -12.36 8.11 7.76
C PHE A 246 -10.95 8.69 7.57
N PHE A 247 -10.84 10.02 7.41
CA PHE A 247 -9.58 10.66 7.08
C PHE A 247 -8.82 11.15 8.31
N GLU A 248 -9.50 11.71 9.32
CA GLU A 248 -8.82 12.23 10.53
C GLU A 248 -8.59 11.16 11.58
N PHE A 249 -9.63 10.43 11.99
CA PHE A 249 -9.53 9.43 13.04
C PHE A 249 -8.75 8.20 12.58
N ARG A 250 -9.22 7.56 11.49
CA ARG A 250 -8.67 6.26 11.09
C ARG A 250 -7.33 6.35 10.38
N ASN A 251 -7.19 7.20 9.36
CA ASN A 251 -6.05 7.15 8.43
C ASN A 251 -5.33 8.50 8.19
N PRO A 252 -5.12 9.38 9.19
CA PRO A 252 -4.57 10.71 8.94
C PRO A 252 -3.21 10.62 8.23
N HIS A 253 -2.37 9.68 8.65
CA HIS A 253 -1.04 9.39 8.08
C HIS A 253 -1.01 8.99 6.59
N HIS A 254 -2.16 8.71 5.96
CA HIS A 254 -2.27 8.51 4.52
C HIS A 254 -2.89 9.71 3.79
N TYR A 255 -3.73 10.49 4.46
CA TYR A 255 -4.61 11.47 3.81
C TYR A 255 -4.28 12.93 4.14
N LEU A 256 -3.77 13.22 5.33
CA LEU A 256 -3.58 14.56 5.87
C LEU A 256 -2.09 14.93 5.93
N PRO A 257 -1.61 15.84 5.08
CA PRO A 257 -0.23 16.30 5.09
C PRO A 257 0.32 16.76 6.44
N SER A 258 -0.53 17.35 7.29
CA SER A 258 -0.20 17.79 8.65
C SER A 258 0.20 16.65 9.59
N SER A 259 -0.21 15.42 9.27
CA SER A 259 0.10 14.22 10.06
C SER A 259 1.37 13.49 9.61
N PHE A 260 2.00 13.93 8.51
CA PHE A 260 3.20 13.28 7.98
C PHE A 260 4.43 13.64 8.82
N SER A 261 5.39 12.72 8.89
CA SER A 261 6.65 12.95 9.62
C SER A 261 7.42 14.15 9.07
N ALA A 262 7.77 15.10 9.96
CA ALA A 262 8.61 16.25 9.62
C ALA A 262 9.98 15.83 9.06
N VAL A 263 10.54 14.71 9.54
CA VAL A 263 11.80 14.15 9.02
C VAL A 263 11.68 13.82 7.53
N ASN A 264 10.53 13.27 7.12
CA ASN A 264 10.31 12.86 5.74
C ASN A 264 10.24 14.09 4.81
N TRP A 265 9.63 15.19 5.27
CA TRP A 265 9.64 16.46 4.54
C TRP A 265 11.06 17.04 4.39
N VAL A 266 11.84 17.06 5.48
CA VAL A 266 13.20 17.60 5.48
C VAL A 266 14.12 16.84 4.53
N VAL A 267 13.95 15.52 4.41
CA VAL A 267 14.76 14.71 3.49
C VAL A 267 14.27 14.83 2.04
N LEU A 268 12.96 14.71 1.80
CA LEU A 268 12.43 14.59 0.44
C LEU A 268 12.35 15.92 -0.30
N VAL A 269 12.03 17.05 0.36
CA VAL A 269 11.89 18.33 -0.33
C VAL A 269 13.19 18.76 -1.02
N PRO A 270 14.38 18.75 -0.37
CA PRO A 270 15.63 19.07 -1.05
C PRO A 270 15.94 18.14 -2.23
N LEU A 271 15.67 16.84 -2.08
CA LEU A 271 15.86 15.86 -3.14
C LEU A 271 14.97 16.15 -4.35
N ILE A 272 13.70 16.48 -4.12
CA ILE A 272 12.73 16.84 -5.17
C ILE A 272 13.14 18.15 -5.86
N LEU A 273 13.58 19.15 -5.11
CA LEU A 273 14.07 20.42 -5.67
C LEU A 273 15.30 20.20 -6.56
N LEU A 274 16.27 19.40 -6.09
CA LEU A 274 17.44 19.01 -6.88
C LEU A 274 17.02 18.31 -8.18
N SER A 275 16.11 17.35 -8.08
CA SER A 275 15.55 16.63 -9.24
C SER A 275 14.92 17.59 -10.26
N CYS A 276 14.12 18.53 -9.77
CA CYS A 276 13.47 19.55 -10.58
C CYS A 276 14.50 20.38 -11.38
N LEU A 277 15.55 20.87 -10.72
CA LEU A 277 16.64 21.63 -11.36
C LEU A 277 17.39 20.81 -12.42
N ILE A 278 17.66 19.53 -12.14
CA ILE A 278 18.37 18.64 -13.07
C ILE A 278 17.51 18.34 -14.29
N PHE A 279 16.25 17.93 -14.08
CA PHE A 279 15.37 17.55 -15.18
C PHE A 279 14.87 18.74 -15.99
N GLN A 280 14.81 19.94 -15.41
CA GLN A 280 14.56 21.17 -16.17
C GLN A 280 15.54 21.29 -17.34
N LYS A 281 16.79 20.85 -17.17
CA LYS A 281 17.82 20.88 -18.22
C LYS A 281 17.90 19.58 -19.01
N LYS A 282 17.72 18.42 -18.37
CA LYS A 282 17.95 17.10 -18.97
C LYS A 282 16.77 16.51 -19.71
N ASN A 283 15.56 16.64 -19.18
CA ASN A 283 14.37 16.06 -19.77
C ASN A 283 13.11 16.82 -19.36
N LYS A 284 12.54 17.55 -20.33
CA LYS A 284 11.37 18.40 -20.10
C LYS A 284 10.10 17.63 -19.73
N TYR A 285 9.95 16.38 -20.18
CA TYR A 285 8.82 15.53 -19.81
C TYR A 285 8.83 15.23 -18.31
N ILE A 286 9.98 14.82 -17.78
CA ILE A 286 10.13 14.58 -16.33
C ILE A 286 10.00 15.87 -15.54
N PHE A 287 10.58 16.97 -16.00
CA PHE A 287 10.41 18.27 -15.35
C PHE A 287 8.92 18.65 -15.21
N ILE A 288 8.15 18.56 -16.29
CA ILE A 288 6.71 18.85 -16.28
C ILE A 288 5.97 17.88 -15.36
N PHE A 289 6.30 16.59 -15.41
CA PHE A 289 5.74 15.57 -14.52
C PHE A 289 5.96 15.93 -13.04
N ILE A 290 7.19 16.33 -12.67
CA ILE A 290 7.53 16.75 -11.31
C ILE A 290 6.71 17.98 -10.90
N CYS A 291 6.67 19.01 -11.75
CA CYS A 291 5.90 20.22 -11.47
C CYS A 291 4.41 19.92 -11.28
N LEU A 292 3.80 19.10 -12.15
CA LEU A 292 2.39 18.73 -12.05
C LEU A 292 2.09 17.95 -10.76
N ALA A 293 2.97 17.02 -10.37
CA ALA A 293 2.81 16.26 -9.13
C ALA A 293 2.91 17.18 -7.90
N ILE A 294 3.88 18.11 -7.87
CA ILE A 294 4.01 19.11 -6.79
C ILE A 294 2.78 20.01 -6.72
N THR A 295 2.34 20.56 -7.85
CA THR A 295 1.14 21.40 -7.91
C THR A 295 -0.08 20.65 -7.41
N GLY A 296 -0.24 19.39 -7.80
CA GLY A 296 -1.32 18.56 -7.29
C GLY A 296 -1.20 18.29 -5.78
N CYS A 297 0.00 18.17 -5.22
CA CYS A 297 0.19 18.06 -3.77
C CYS A 297 -0.27 19.33 -3.05
N VAL A 298 0.06 20.52 -3.57
CA VAL A 298 -0.39 21.80 -3.02
C VAL A 298 -1.92 21.91 -3.06
N ILE A 299 -2.52 21.62 -4.23
CA ILE A 299 -3.99 21.64 -4.38
C ILE A 299 -4.63 20.63 -3.42
N TYR A 300 -4.10 19.43 -3.35
CA TYR A 300 -4.60 18.39 -2.46
C TYR A 300 -4.52 18.81 -0.98
N THR A 301 -3.41 19.40 -0.54
CA THR A 301 -3.27 19.93 0.82
C THR A 301 -4.37 20.96 1.12
N ILE A 302 -4.59 21.92 0.23
CA ILE A 302 -5.64 22.94 0.40
C ILE A 302 -7.03 22.26 0.46
N MET A 303 -7.32 21.35 -0.46
CA MET A 303 -8.62 20.70 -0.54
C MET A 303 -8.92 19.78 0.65
N THR A 304 -7.89 19.21 1.27
CA THR A 304 -8.04 18.32 2.43
C THR A 304 -7.98 19.09 3.74
N GLU A 305 -6.90 19.82 4.01
CA GLU A 305 -6.68 20.49 5.30
C GLU A 305 -7.55 21.74 5.51
N ILE A 306 -7.98 22.43 4.44
CA ILE A 306 -8.80 23.65 4.56
C ILE A 306 -10.26 23.38 4.23
N PHE A 307 -10.53 22.65 3.13
CA PHE A 307 -11.90 22.43 2.66
C PHE A 307 -12.51 21.09 3.08
N HIS A 308 -11.75 20.21 3.76
CA HIS A 308 -12.22 18.88 4.20
C HIS A 308 -12.95 18.09 3.08
N SER A 309 -12.42 18.16 1.86
CA SER A 309 -13.10 17.63 0.68
C SER A 309 -13.12 16.10 0.66
N THR A 310 -14.30 15.51 0.90
CA THR A 310 -14.50 14.06 0.79
C THR A 310 -14.45 13.54 -0.66
N ALA A 311 -14.46 14.44 -1.66
CA ALA A 311 -14.32 14.07 -3.07
C ALA A 311 -12.85 13.96 -3.48
N ILE A 312 -11.99 14.81 -2.92
CA ILE A 312 -10.56 14.85 -3.26
C ILE A 312 -9.73 13.96 -2.33
N ALA A 313 -10.05 13.89 -1.03
CA ALA A 313 -9.29 13.09 -0.06
C ALA A 313 -9.09 11.61 -0.49
N PRO A 314 -10.10 10.86 -1.00
CA PRO A 314 -9.90 9.49 -1.47
C PRO A 314 -8.82 9.32 -2.55
N ILE A 315 -8.49 10.39 -3.29
CA ILE A 315 -7.46 10.35 -4.33
C ILE A 315 -6.06 10.19 -3.72
N GLN A 316 -5.84 10.49 -2.43
CA GLN A 316 -4.54 10.35 -1.76
C GLN A 316 -3.37 10.89 -2.61
N TRP A 317 -3.46 12.14 -3.09
CA TRP A 317 -2.55 12.63 -4.14
C TRP A 317 -1.06 12.53 -3.77
N PHE A 318 -0.73 12.62 -2.48
CA PHE A 318 0.62 12.41 -1.96
C PHE A 318 1.23 11.04 -2.30
N LYS A 319 0.43 10.04 -2.69
CA LYS A 319 0.92 8.77 -3.24
C LYS A 319 1.70 8.96 -4.55
N THR A 320 1.54 10.08 -5.26
CA THR A 320 2.38 10.43 -6.41
C THR A 320 3.84 10.72 -6.03
N THR A 321 4.11 11.04 -4.76
CA THR A 321 5.47 11.37 -4.28
C THR A 321 6.42 10.19 -4.37
N ILE A 322 5.93 8.94 -4.44
CA ILE A 322 6.75 7.76 -4.69
C ILE A 322 7.51 7.86 -6.04
N TRP A 323 6.90 8.50 -7.04
CA TRP A 323 7.54 8.74 -8.33
C TRP A 323 8.51 9.92 -8.24
N LEU A 324 8.19 10.93 -7.44
CA LEU A 324 9.07 12.07 -7.18
C LEU A 324 10.33 11.63 -6.47
N GLU A 325 10.22 10.77 -5.46
CA GLU A 325 11.34 10.16 -4.76
C GLU A 325 12.23 9.39 -5.74
N PHE A 326 11.65 8.49 -6.54
CA PHE A 326 12.39 7.74 -7.54
C PHE A 326 13.13 8.64 -8.54
N PHE A 327 12.45 9.63 -9.13
CA PHE A 327 13.12 10.59 -10.01
C PHE A 327 14.15 11.42 -9.28
N SER A 328 13.98 11.69 -7.98
CA SER A 328 14.99 12.41 -7.19
C SER A 328 16.25 11.61 -6.97
N VAL A 329 16.16 10.29 -6.76
CA VAL A 329 17.33 9.41 -6.72
C VAL A 329 18.04 9.38 -8.08
N ILE A 330 17.29 9.34 -9.20
CA ILE A 330 17.90 9.48 -10.54
C ILE A 330 18.57 10.85 -10.69
N GLY A 331 17.91 11.95 -10.28
CA GLY A 331 18.44 13.31 -10.35
C GLY A 331 19.73 13.47 -9.56
N LEU A 332 19.80 12.85 -8.38
CA LEU A 332 21.01 12.77 -7.56
C LEU A 332 22.13 12.00 -8.28
N ALA A 333 21.83 10.82 -8.83
CA ALA A 333 22.81 10.02 -9.58
C ALA A 333 23.32 10.77 -10.83
N VAL A 334 22.44 11.44 -11.57
CA VAL A 334 22.83 12.29 -12.72
C VAL A 334 23.69 13.47 -12.27
N SER A 335 23.41 14.06 -11.11
CA SER A 335 24.24 15.13 -10.54
C SER A 335 25.65 14.63 -10.25
N PHE A 336 25.79 13.46 -9.63
CA PHE A 336 27.09 12.82 -9.43
C PHE A 336 27.79 12.49 -10.77
N GLU A 337 27.07 12.01 -11.77
CA GLU A 337 27.65 11.74 -13.10
C GLU A 337 28.20 13.02 -13.75
N LEU A 338 27.47 14.12 -13.65
CA LEU A 338 27.93 15.43 -14.14
C LEU A 338 29.19 15.89 -13.40
N LEU A 339 29.24 15.72 -12.09
CA LEU A 339 30.43 16.04 -11.28
C LEU A 339 31.63 15.18 -11.70
N LEU A 340 31.46 13.87 -11.86
CA LEU A 340 32.53 12.95 -12.30
C LEU A 340 33.04 13.28 -13.71
N ASN A 341 32.18 13.79 -14.59
CA ASN A 341 32.54 14.20 -15.94
C ASN A 341 33.07 15.63 -16.05
N SER A 342 32.93 16.46 -15.01
CA SER A 342 33.42 17.83 -15.01
C SER A 342 34.95 17.91 -14.96
N SER A 343 35.53 19.09 -15.25
CA SER A 343 36.98 19.32 -15.26
C SER A 343 37.63 19.39 -13.87
N ILE A 344 36.97 18.85 -12.83
CA ILE A 344 37.54 18.79 -11.47
C ILE A 344 38.78 17.87 -11.40
N ASN A 345 39.61 18.09 -10.38
CA ASN A 345 40.83 17.32 -10.14
C ASN A 345 40.56 15.80 -10.10
N ILE A 346 41.41 15.02 -10.77
CA ILE A 346 41.36 13.55 -10.82
C ILE A 346 41.33 12.93 -9.42
N LEU A 347 42.08 13.48 -8.46
CA LEU A 347 42.08 13.02 -7.07
C LEU A 347 40.67 13.14 -6.45
N LEU A 348 40.00 14.27 -6.66
CA LEU A 348 38.65 14.49 -6.17
C LEU A 348 37.64 13.53 -6.82
N LYS A 349 37.76 13.25 -8.13
CA LYS A 349 36.93 12.23 -8.81
C LYS A 349 37.11 10.84 -8.21
N ARG A 350 38.35 10.47 -7.88
CA ARG A 350 38.68 9.19 -7.25
C ARG A 350 38.08 9.10 -5.85
N ILE A 351 38.21 10.17 -5.05
CA ILE A 351 37.59 10.26 -3.72
C ILE A 351 36.07 10.11 -3.83
N ILE A 352 35.41 10.89 -4.70
CA ILE A 352 33.95 10.79 -4.91
C ILE A 352 33.55 9.37 -5.30
N SER A 353 34.27 8.75 -6.25
CA SER A 353 33.97 7.38 -6.71
C SER A 353 34.16 6.34 -5.61
N MET A 354 35.21 6.47 -4.79
CA MET A 354 35.44 5.61 -3.64
C MET A 354 34.35 5.79 -2.58
N THR A 355 33.96 7.03 -2.26
CA THR A 355 32.88 7.32 -1.31
C THR A 355 31.56 6.72 -1.78
N ILE A 356 31.21 6.84 -3.07
CA ILE A 356 30.02 6.22 -3.65
C ILE A 356 30.12 4.69 -3.56
N GLY A 357 31.29 4.12 -3.87
CA GLY A 357 31.53 2.68 -3.74
C GLY A 357 31.37 2.17 -2.31
N PHE A 358 31.93 2.87 -1.33
CA PHE A 358 31.77 2.54 0.10
C PHE A 358 30.32 2.71 0.57
N ALA A 359 29.65 3.79 0.16
CA ALA A 359 28.24 3.99 0.47
C ALA A 359 27.38 2.87 -0.12
N PHE A 360 27.64 2.45 -1.36
CA PHE A 360 26.95 1.32 -1.99
C PHE A 360 27.17 0.02 -1.22
N LEU A 361 28.42 -0.30 -0.86
CA LEU A 361 28.73 -1.47 -0.05
C LEU A 361 28.05 -1.41 1.32
N ALA A 362 28.04 -0.25 1.97
CA ALA A 362 27.38 -0.10 3.26
C ALA A 362 25.87 -0.29 3.18
N ILE A 363 25.25 0.24 2.12
CA ILE A 363 23.82 0.08 1.85
C ILE A 363 23.48 -1.38 1.52
N ILE A 364 24.30 -2.09 0.75
CA ILE A 364 24.03 -3.46 0.30
C ILE A 364 24.44 -4.54 1.31
N ILE A 365 25.35 -4.24 2.24
CA ILE A 365 25.90 -5.24 3.16
C ILE A 365 25.52 -4.91 4.60
N PHE A 366 25.93 -3.73 5.11
CA PHE A 366 25.79 -3.43 6.54
C PHE A 366 24.36 -3.14 6.96
N ILE A 367 23.60 -2.38 6.18
CA ILE A 367 22.20 -2.05 6.53
C ILE A 367 21.31 -3.31 6.53
N PRO A 368 21.36 -4.20 5.52
CA PRO A 368 20.58 -5.44 5.54
C PRO A 368 20.93 -6.33 6.72
N ILE A 369 22.22 -6.50 7.05
CA ILE A 369 22.66 -7.30 8.20
C ILE A 369 22.12 -6.69 9.51
N TYR A 370 22.26 -5.37 9.70
CA TYR A 370 21.75 -4.68 10.87
C TYR A 370 20.23 -4.80 11.01
N LYS A 371 19.50 -4.63 9.89
CA LYS A 371 18.03 -4.79 9.89
C LYS A 371 17.62 -6.23 10.13
N TYR A 372 18.27 -7.20 9.50
CA TYR A 372 18.03 -8.61 9.76
C TYR A 372 18.19 -8.95 11.24
N GLN A 373 19.27 -8.49 11.88
CA GLN A 373 19.51 -8.70 13.31
C GLN A 373 18.44 -8.04 14.20
N LYS A 374 18.01 -6.82 13.85
CA LYS A 374 17.02 -6.08 14.65
C LYS A 374 15.57 -6.53 14.40
N MET A 375 15.25 -6.98 13.19
CA MET A 375 13.90 -7.35 12.72
C MET A 375 13.68 -8.87 12.69
N TYR A 376 14.58 -9.69 13.24
CA TYR A 376 14.41 -11.15 13.38
C TYR A 376 13.16 -11.57 14.18
N THR A 377 12.30 -10.62 14.57
CA THR A 377 11.16 -10.84 15.43
C THR A 377 9.85 -11.18 14.71
N GLY A 378 9.63 -10.97 13.40
CA GLY A 378 8.30 -11.35 12.85
C GLY A 378 7.96 -11.28 11.35
N TYR A 379 8.85 -10.92 10.42
CA TYR A 379 8.45 -10.65 9.03
C TYR A 379 8.95 -11.64 7.97
N TYR A 380 9.26 -12.89 8.31
CA TYR A 380 9.69 -13.91 7.33
C TYR A 380 8.67 -15.05 7.25
N ASN A 381 7.50 -14.76 6.68
CA ASN A 381 6.37 -15.69 6.53
C ASN A 381 6.39 -16.34 5.15
N PHE A 382 7.45 -17.07 4.84
CA PHE A 382 7.55 -17.77 3.55
C PHE A 382 6.63 -18.99 3.53
N PRO A 383 6.11 -19.39 2.34
CA PRO A 383 5.27 -20.60 2.21
C PRO A 383 5.92 -21.89 2.73
N PHE A 384 7.26 -21.94 2.73
CA PHE A 384 8.06 -23.09 3.17
C PHE A 384 8.70 -22.91 4.55
N ASN A 385 8.56 -21.75 5.18
CA ASN A 385 9.10 -21.48 6.51
C ASN A 385 8.33 -20.32 7.13
N ARG A 386 7.38 -20.65 8.00
CA ARG A 386 6.56 -19.68 8.71
C ARG A 386 6.87 -19.73 10.20
N LYS A 387 7.10 -18.57 10.78
CA LYS A 387 7.13 -18.42 12.24
C LYS A 387 5.70 -18.40 12.78
N ILE A 388 5.39 -19.31 13.70
CA ILE A 388 4.11 -19.28 14.43
C ILE A 388 4.25 -18.27 15.56
N THR A 389 3.60 -17.11 15.43
CA THR A 389 3.48 -16.13 16.53
C THR A 389 2.29 -16.48 17.42
N PRO A 390 2.18 -15.93 18.64
CA PRO A 390 1.01 -16.15 19.49
C PRO A 390 -0.31 -15.77 18.84
N GLU A 391 -0.34 -14.75 17.99
CA GLU A 391 -1.52 -14.33 17.22
C GLU A 391 -1.91 -15.37 16.16
N ILE A 392 -0.93 -15.97 15.49
CA ILE A 392 -1.18 -17.04 14.51
C ILE A 392 -1.61 -18.32 15.24
N GLU A 393 -0.92 -18.71 16.31
CA GLU A 393 -1.21 -19.92 17.08
C GLU A 393 -2.64 -19.91 17.63
N ILE A 394 -3.07 -18.81 18.27
CA ILE A 394 -4.43 -18.73 18.82
C ILE A 394 -5.49 -18.69 17.73
N SER A 395 -5.17 -18.13 16.56
CA SER A 395 -6.06 -18.15 15.39
C SER A 395 -6.22 -19.56 14.84
N ILE A 396 -5.13 -20.34 14.72
CA ILE A 396 -5.20 -21.75 14.31
C ILE A 396 -6.05 -22.56 15.30
N LYS A 397 -5.88 -22.35 16.61
CA LYS A 397 -6.74 -22.96 17.63
C LYS A 397 -8.21 -22.59 17.44
N ALA A 398 -8.51 -21.33 17.10
CA ALA A 398 -9.88 -20.92 16.77
C ALA A 398 -10.42 -21.66 15.54
N LYS A 399 -9.59 -21.87 14.51
CA LYS A 399 -9.96 -22.63 13.30
C LYS A 399 -10.32 -24.08 13.62
N GLU A 400 -9.59 -24.70 14.55
CA GLU A 400 -9.76 -26.12 14.91
C GLU A 400 -10.94 -26.36 15.86
N LEU A 401 -11.18 -25.45 16.81
CA LEU A 401 -12.08 -25.71 17.95
C LEU A 401 -13.46 -25.04 17.84
N ILE A 402 -13.59 -23.97 17.06
CA ILE A 402 -14.76 -23.10 17.10
C ILE A 402 -15.54 -23.21 15.77
N PRO A 403 -16.88 -23.17 15.71
CA PRO A 403 -17.61 -23.22 14.45
C PRO A 403 -17.31 -22.05 13.47
N LYS A 404 -17.40 -22.29 12.16
CA LYS A 404 -17.16 -21.28 11.10
C LYS A 404 -18.09 -20.05 11.18
N ASN A 405 -19.31 -20.24 11.68
CA ASN A 405 -20.30 -19.16 11.85
C ASN A 405 -20.06 -18.32 13.13
N ALA A 406 -19.04 -18.61 13.94
CA ALA A 406 -18.74 -17.81 15.12
C ALA A 406 -18.38 -16.36 14.76
N LEU A 407 -18.80 -15.44 15.63
CA LEU A 407 -18.60 -14.00 15.51
C LEU A 407 -17.78 -13.50 16.70
N PHE A 408 -16.61 -12.95 16.41
CA PHE A 408 -15.65 -12.52 17.41
C PHE A 408 -15.65 -11.00 17.61
N ILE A 409 -15.38 -10.61 18.86
CA ILE A 409 -14.69 -9.35 19.17
C ILE A 409 -13.24 -9.68 19.59
N GLN A 410 -12.31 -8.78 19.27
CA GLN A 410 -10.88 -9.01 19.41
C GLN A 410 -10.12 -7.70 19.65
N PRO A 411 -8.83 -7.74 20.08
CA PRO A 411 -8.03 -6.53 20.19
C PRO A 411 -7.92 -5.81 18.84
N CYS A 412 -7.89 -4.48 18.88
CA CYS A 412 -7.85 -3.56 17.74
C CYS A 412 -6.77 -3.87 16.70
N ASN A 413 -5.58 -4.29 17.16
CA ASN A 413 -4.45 -4.64 16.29
C ASN A 413 -4.40 -6.13 15.89
N PHE A 414 -5.40 -6.94 16.25
CA PHE A 414 -5.38 -8.38 15.97
C PHE A 414 -5.86 -8.65 14.55
N THR A 415 -4.94 -8.89 13.62
CA THR A 415 -5.25 -9.00 12.18
C THR A 415 -5.14 -10.40 11.58
N THR A 416 -4.75 -11.40 12.39
CA THR A 416 -4.52 -12.78 11.94
C THR A 416 -5.79 -13.65 11.97
N LEU A 417 -6.82 -13.28 12.74
CA LEU A 417 -7.99 -14.13 13.00
C LEU A 417 -8.71 -14.54 11.71
N LYS A 418 -8.92 -13.60 10.79
CA LYS A 418 -9.71 -13.90 9.59
C LYS A 418 -9.02 -14.90 8.68
N TYR A 419 -7.72 -14.72 8.43
CA TYR A 419 -7.00 -15.60 7.52
C TYR A 419 -6.66 -16.95 8.16
N TYR A 420 -6.01 -16.93 9.33
CA TYR A 420 -5.54 -18.16 9.97
C TYR A 420 -6.64 -18.86 10.77
N GLY A 421 -7.54 -18.09 11.36
CA GLY A 421 -8.67 -18.61 12.12
C GLY A 421 -9.88 -18.93 11.25
N GLU A 422 -10.02 -18.31 10.07
CA GLU A 422 -11.20 -18.46 9.21
C GLU A 422 -12.50 -18.15 9.99
N ARG A 423 -12.45 -17.16 10.88
CA ARG A 423 -13.59 -16.72 11.71
C ARG A 423 -14.01 -15.29 11.40
N SER A 424 -15.29 -15.02 11.62
CA SER A 424 -15.89 -13.71 11.41
C SER A 424 -15.50 -12.76 12.53
N SER A 425 -15.26 -11.49 12.20
CA SER A 425 -15.06 -10.41 13.17
C SER A 425 -16.19 -9.39 13.08
N LEU A 426 -16.66 -8.91 14.24
CA LEU A 426 -17.71 -7.90 14.31
C LEU A 426 -17.26 -6.56 13.70
N VAL A 427 -16.01 -6.19 13.96
CA VAL A 427 -15.37 -4.96 13.48
C VAL A 427 -13.86 -5.13 13.47
N ASP A 428 -13.20 -4.51 12.49
CA ASP A 428 -11.74 -4.51 12.37
C ASP A 428 -11.22 -3.09 12.20
N TYR A 429 -10.04 -2.80 12.76
CA TYR A 429 -9.44 -1.49 12.58
C TYR A 429 -8.98 -1.23 11.14
N LYS A 430 -8.45 -2.27 10.48
CA LYS A 430 -7.82 -2.14 9.15
C LYS A 430 -8.74 -2.45 7.98
N ALA A 431 -9.77 -3.29 8.15
CA ALA A 431 -10.60 -3.78 7.05
C ALA A 431 -11.78 -2.84 6.78
N LEU A 432 -11.69 -2.04 5.72
CA LEU A 432 -12.67 -0.97 5.42
C LEU A 432 -13.03 -0.93 3.94
N THR A 433 -14.25 -0.47 3.66
CA THR A 433 -14.65 -0.05 2.31
C THR A 433 -14.82 1.47 2.27
N HIS A 434 -14.74 2.08 1.08
CA HIS A 434 -14.86 3.53 0.92
C HIS A 434 -16.32 4.03 0.85
N ARG A 435 -17.29 3.18 1.20
CA ARG A 435 -18.72 3.52 1.23
C ARG A 435 -19.07 4.28 2.50
N LYS A 436 -19.83 5.37 2.35
CA LYS A 436 -20.16 6.23 3.48
C LYS A 436 -21.00 5.51 4.54
N SER A 437 -21.98 4.73 4.10
CA SER A 437 -22.87 3.97 5.00
C SER A 437 -22.07 2.97 5.85
N PHE A 438 -21.17 2.22 5.20
CA PHE A 438 -20.28 1.27 5.85
C PHE A 438 -19.38 1.94 6.88
N ILE A 439 -18.78 3.09 6.56
CA ILE A 439 -17.89 3.79 7.48
C ILE A 439 -18.61 4.29 8.74
N LEU A 440 -19.87 4.70 8.64
CA LEU A 440 -20.65 5.08 9.83
C LEU A 440 -20.97 3.88 10.72
N GLU A 441 -21.44 2.78 10.12
CA GLU A 441 -21.74 1.56 10.89
C GLU A 441 -20.47 0.95 11.47
N TRP A 442 -19.36 1.01 10.72
CA TRP A 442 -18.03 0.66 11.22
C TRP A 442 -17.66 1.49 12.45
N ALA A 443 -17.81 2.81 12.38
CA ALA A 443 -17.51 3.73 13.47
C ALA A 443 -18.30 3.38 14.73
N LYS A 444 -19.62 3.18 14.58
CA LYS A 444 -20.49 2.78 15.68
C LYS A 444 -20.05 1.47 16.32
N ARG A 445 -19.83 0.42 15.52
CA ARG A 445 -19.32 -0.87 16.03
C ARG A 445 -17.97 -0.73 16.69
N PHE A 446 -17.10 0.14 16.17
CA PHE A 446 -15.78 0.39 16.74
C PHE A 446 -15.89 1.07 18.11
N GLU A 447 -16.72 2.10 18.25
CA GLU A 447 -17.00 2.75 19.54
C GLU A 447 -17.59 1.77 20.56
N ASP A 448 -18.55 0.95 20.13
CA ASP A 448 -19.18 -0.08 20.96
C ASP A 448 -18.18 -1.17 21.41
N VAL A 449 -17.33 -1.67 20.52
CA VAL A 449 -16.39 -2.75 20.87
C VAL A 449 -15.24 -2.25 21.76
N TYR A 450 -14.81 -1.00 21.58
CA TYR A 450 -13.63 -0.47 22.27
C TYR A 450 -13.98 0.52 23.39
N ASP A 451 -15.25 0.66 23.77
CA ASP A 451 -15.76 1.58 24.80
C ASP A 451 -15.07 2.96 24.76
N LEU A 452 -15.14 3.55 23.56
CA LEU A 452 -14.54 4.85 23.26
C LEU A 452 -15.46 5.67 22.38
N LYS A 453 -15.18 6.98 22.34
CA LYS A 453 -15.78 7.89 21.37
C LYS A 453 -14.72 8.37 20.40
N ILE A 454 -15.04 8.37 19.12
CA ILE A 454 -14.12 8.75 18.04
C ILE A 454 -13.66 10.20 18.20
N GLU A 455 -14.54 11.09 18.64
CA GLU A 455 -14.23 12.51 18.79
C GLU A 455 -13.27 12.82 19.93
N GLU A 456 -13.23 11.96 20.95
CA GLU A 456 -12.40 12.11 22.15
C GLU A 456 -11.11 11.28 22.06
N SER A 457 -10.96 10.48 21.00
CA SER A 457 -9.87 9.52 20.88
C SER A 457 -8.62 10.09 20.20
N PRO A 458 -7.43 9.57 20.53
CA PRO A 458 -6.22 9.84 19.75
C PRO A 458 -6.41 9.43 18.30
N ILE A 459 -5.79 10.18 17.38
CA ILE A 459 -5.88 9.94 15.94
C ILE A 459 -4.74 9.05 15.41
N GLY A 460 -5.01 8.35 14.31
CA GLY A 460 -4.02 7.58 13.56
C GLY A 460 -3.39 6.42 14.34
N LEU A 461 -2.06 6.27 14.26
CA LEU A 461 -1.37 5.10 14.83
C LEU A 461 -1.53 4.95 16.35
N LYS A 462 -1.85 6.04 17.07
CA LYS A 462 -2.09 6.00 18.51
C LYS A 462 -3.46 5.42 18.86
N THR A 463 -4.41 5.46 17.93
CA THR A 463 -5.78 4.97 18.12
C THR A 463 -5.80 3.51 18.52
N SER A 464 -5.02 2.66 17.85
CA SER A 464 -5.11 1.22 18.08
C SER A 464 -4.52 0.79 19.43
N MET A 465 -3.47 1.47 19.91
CA MET A 465 -2.94 1.27 21.26
C MET A 465 -3.96 1.72 22.32
N TYR A 466 -4.59 2.88 22.11
CA TYR A 466 -5.64 3.38 23.01
C TYR A 466 -6.85 2.44 23.06
N ALA A 467 -7.35 2.00 21.90
CA ALA A 467 -8.46 1.05 21.78
C ALA A 467 -8.13 -0.30 22.43
N ASN A 468 -6.91 -0.83 22.25
CA ASN A 468 -6.47 -2.06 22.93
C ASN A 468 -6.49 -1.92 24.46
N ASN A 469 -6.05 -0.77 24.98
CA ASN A 469 -6.05 -0.53 26.42
C ASN A 469 -7.47 -0.47 26.99
N LYS A 470 -8.41 0.14 26.26
CA LYS A 470 -9.83 0.14 26.62
C LYS A 470 -10.43 -1.27 26.56
N PHE A 471 -10.21 -1.97 25.46
CA PHE A 471 -10.65 -3.36 25.25
C PHE A 471 -10.23 -4.30 26.38
N LYS A 472 -8.98 -4.16 26.85
CA LYS A 472 -8.43 -4.97 27.93
C LYS A 472 -9.20 -4.87 29.24
N ASN A 473 -9.89 -3.75 29.46
CA ASN A 473 -10.58 -3.38 30.69
C ASN A 473 -12.11 -3.46 30.59
N LEU A 474 -12.67 -4.01 29.51
CA LEU A 474 -14.12 -4.21 29.41
C LEU A 474 -14.61 -5.11 30.55
N SER A 475 -15.83 -4.84 31.04
CA SER A 475 -16.49 -5.70 32.04
C SER A 475 -17.24 -6.85 31.38
N ALA A 476 -17.50 -7.92 32.14
CA ALA A 476 -18.30 -9.05 31.66
C ALA A 476 -19.72 -8.61 31.27
N ASP A 477 -20.36 -7.74 32.07
CA ASP A 477 -21.70 -7.21 31.78
C ASP A 477 -21.73 -6.43 30.46
N TYR A 478 -20.69 -5.65 30.17
CA TYR A 478 -20.59 -4.93 28.91
C TYR A 478 -20.43 -5.88 27.71
N ILE A 479 -19.64 -6.95 27.86
CA ILE A 479 -19.50 -7.98 26.84
C ILE A 479 -20.85 -8.70 26.61
N SER A 480 -21.62 -8.98 27.67
CA SER A 480 -22.97 -9.54 27.54
C SER A 480 -23.91 -8.58 26.81
N GLN A 481 -23.85 -7.27 27.06
CA GLN A 481 -24.62 -6.27 26.30
C GLN A 481 -24.24 -6.28 24.81
N LEU A 482 -22.95 -6.44 24.48
CA LEU A 482 -22.51 -6.60 23.09
C LEU A 482 -23.04 -7.89 22.47
N GLN A 483 -23.11 -8.99 23.23
CA GLN A 483 -23.71 -10.25 22.79
C GLN A 483 -25.20 -10.09 22.48
N GLU A 484 -25.97 -9.43 23.35
CA GLU A 484 -27.39 -9.16 23.11
C GLU A 484 -27.60 -8.27 21.88
N LYS A 485 -26.75 -7.25 21.72
CA LYS A 485 -26.88 -6.25 20.64
C LYS A 485 -26.45 -6.76 19.27
N TYR A 486 -25.38 -7.56 19.22
CA TYR A 486 -24.72 -7.95 17.96
C TYR A 486 -24.66 -9.44 17.70
N GLY A 487 -25.05 -10.29 18.66
CA GLY A 487 -24.93 -11.74 18.54
C GLY A 487 -23.48 -12.22 18.52
N ILE A 488 -22.55 -11.51 19.19
CA ILE A 488 -21.17 -11.98 19.32
C ILE A 488 -21.17 -13.29 20.11
N THR A 489 -20.41 -14.28 19.64
CA THR A 489 -20.38 -15.60 20.29
C THR A 489 -19.06 -15.85 21.01
N HIS A 490 -18.00 -15.12 20.65
CA HIS A 490 -16.67 -15.33 21.21
C HIS A 490 -15.94 -14.03 21.49
N LEU A 491 -15.15 -14.04 22.56
CA LEU A 491 -14.21 -12.99 22.92
C LEU A 491 -12.78 -13.53 22.80
N LEU A 492 -12.02 -13.00 21.86
CA LEU A 492 -10.56 -13.17 21.84
C LEU A 492 -9.96 -11.98 22.60
N THR A 493 -9.16 -12.23 23.64
CA THR A 493 -8.57 -11.16 24.45
C THR A 493 -7.20 -11.55 25.01
N PHE A 494 -6.57 -10.64 25.73
CA PHE A 494 -5.29 -10.86 26.41
C PHE A 494 -5.49 -11.84 27.57
N LYS A 495 -4.56 -12.79 27.74
CA LYS A 495 -4.57 -13.78 28.83
C LYS A 495 -4.63 -13.18 30.24
N THR A 496 -4.15 -11.93 30.37
CA THR A 496 -4.19 -11.15 31.62
C THR A 496 -5.58 -10.68 31.99
N SER A 497 -6.49 -10.54 31.02
CA SER A 497 -7.89 -10.16 31.27
C SER A 497 -8.67 -11.43 31.68
N LYS A 498 -9.38 -11.36 32.81
CA LYS A 498 -10.13 -12.50 33.36
C LYS A 498 -11.61 -12.21 33.30
N TYR A 499 -12.35 -13.16 32.74
CA TYR A 499 -13.80 -13.09 32.56
C TYR A 499 -14.47 -14.36 33.11
N PRO A 500 -15.72 -14.28 33.58
CA PRO A 500 -16.50 -15.42 34.09
C PRO A 500 -17.12 -16.25 32.95
N PHE A 501 -16.44 -16.35 31.82
CA PHE A 501 -16.88 -17.09 30.64
C PHE A 501 -16.06 -18.38 30.48
N PRO A 502 -16.59 -19.45 29.86
CA PRO A 502 -15.83 -20.64 29.54
C PRO A 502 -14.64 -20.34 28.63
N ILE A 503 -13.46 -20.88 28.96
CA ILE A 503 -12.26 -20.77 28.12
C ILE A 503 -12.27 -21.92 27.11
N ILE A 504 -12.21 -21.60 25.82
CA ILE A 504 -12.13 -22.58 24.72
C ILE A 504 -10.68 -22.84 24.32
N ALA A 505 -9.87 -21.79 24.26
CA ALA A 505 -8.47 -21.89 23.87
C ALA A 505 -7.62 -20.80 24.55
N GLN A 506 -6.33 -21.07 24.73
CA GLN A 506 -5.37 -20.07 25.20
C GLN A 506 -3.95 -20.42 24.75
N ASN A 507 -3.06 -19.43 24.77
CA ASN A 507 -1.62 -19.62 24.66
C ASN A 507 -0.86 -18.73 25.64
N GLU A 508 0.35 -18.30 25.32
CA GLU A 508 1.17 -17.45 26.16
C GLU A 508 0.65 -16.02 26.31
N VAL A 509 0.02 -15.46 25.26
CA VAL A 509 -0.43 -14.05 25.22
C VAL A 509 -1.95 -13.91 25.24
N TYR A 510 -2.68 -14.83 24.61
CA TYR A 510 -4.11 -14.70 24.32
C TYR A 510 -4.95 -15.81 24.93
N VAL A 511 -6.25 -15.52 25.08
CA VAL A 511 -7.30 -16.44 25.53
C VAL A 511 -8.56 -16.18 24.71
N ILE A 512 -9.27 -17.26 24.36
CA ILE A 512 -10.59 -17.22 23.72
C ILE A 512 -11.62 -17.71 24.73
N TYR A 513 -12.63 -16.88 24.94
CA TYR A 513 -13.82 -17.18 25.72
C TYR A 513 -15.02 -17.43 24.81
N GLU A 514 -15.87 -18.39 25.19
CA GLU A 514 -17.21 -18.57 24.63
C GLU A 514 -18.20 -17.71 25.42
N ILE A 515 -19.02 -16.93 24.72
CA ILE A 515 -20.05 -16.08 25.32
C ILE A 515 -21.38 -16.79 25.12
N GLU A 516 -21.84 -17.51 26.14
CA GLU A 516 -23.14 -18.19 26.11
C GLU A 516 -24.29 -17.17 26.11
N ASP A 517 -25.36 -17.50 25.39
CA ASP A 517 -26.62 -16.79 25.49
C ASP A 517 -27.28 -17.13 26.83
N GLN A 518 -27.35 -16.17 27.75
CA GLN A 518 -27.98 -16.37 29.06
C GLN A 518 -29.44 -16.82 28.94
N ASN A 519 -30.08 -16.64 27.78
CA ASN A 519 -31.44 -17.07 27.50
C ASN A 519 -31.60 -18.55 27.13
N THR A 520 -30.52 -19.31 26.89
CA THR A 520 -30.61 -20.78 26.64
C THR A 520 -30.45 -21.62 27.90
N LYS A 521 -30.16 -21.01 29.06
CA LYS A 521 -30.03 -21.69 30.37
C LYS A 521 -31.19 -21.40 31.35
N ARG A 522 -32.23 -20.67 30.93
CA ARG A 522 -33.51 -20.55 31.64
C ARG A 522 -34.58 -21.34 30.91
#